data_AF-A0A6A5H600-F1
#
_entry.id   AF-A0A6A5H600-F1
#
_cell.length_a   1.000
_cell.length_b   1.000
_cell.length_c   1.000
_cell.angle_alpha   90.00
_cell.angle_beta   90.00
_cell.angle_gamma   90.00
#
_symmetry.space_group_name_H-M   'P 1'
#
loop_
_entity.id
_entity.type
_entity.pdbx_description
1 polymer ?
#
loop_
_entity_poly.entity_id
_entity_poly.type
_entity_poly.pdbx_seq_one_letter_code
_entity_poly.pdbx_strand_id
1 'polypeptide(L)'
;MKHDLSKFLSISRHNETEKSVARAAIKRALEAVGLNSMTHTFIHEESNEIGANVIAVQKGPYFGTGNDKMLILSANYDTVEGSPGVDDNGSGVAAVLEAARVLSTLDNLYSRQNTIVYVFFDMKHKALAGSHAFVEDVLLPLMERTNTKVIGTVIADGLLHFDPFPASQAMPPEFESFFPEAAQLLHEHSHMGDFIQISSRNDVDEELVRRYTRAYDRSCQMLSADWEFHPWSLNLQMNIGNITTLDRLYKLHPFLYSDHSSFFFHSKQKTVQIPTIYLTDTLNLRGVRQYCVQCDGLYMMTEQNMKFLALMTDSLIRLLIEMSGSSAAGVVDDLYSFMFNIDVE
;
A
#
# COMPACT_ATOMS: atom_id res chain seq x y z
N MET A 1 -19.84 4.51 1.31
CA MET A 1 -19.54 3.25 0.58
C MET A 1 -20.83 2.62 0.05
N LYS A 2 -21.19 2.83 -1.23
CA LYS A 2 -22.35 2.16 -1.89
C LYS A 2 -21.94 1.14 -2.96
N HIS A 3 -20.64 0.99 -3.19
CA HIS A 3 -20.06 -0.14 -3.90
C HIS A 3 -19.63 -1.18 -2.88
N ASP A 4 -20.00 -2.42 -3.14
CA ASP A 4 -19.85 -3.56 -2.23
C ASP A 4 -18.38 -4.00 -2.16
N LEU A 5 -17.54 -3.19 -1.49
CA LEU A 5 -16.13 -3.49 -1.23
C LEU A 5 -15.96 -4.82 -0.47
N SER A 6 -17.01 -5.28 0.23
CA SER A 6 -17.06 -6.59 0.89
C SER A 6 -16.84 -7.78 -0.06
N LYS A 7 -17.13 -7.60 -1.36
CA LYS A 7 -16.87 -8.62 -2.39
C LYS A 7 -15.37 -8.86 -2.64
N PHE A 8 -14.52 -7.86 -2.41
CA PHE A 8 -13.06 -8.01 -2.51
C PHE A 8 -12.45 -8.59 -1.24
N LEU A 9 -13.18 -8.56 -0.13
CA LEU A 9 -12.70 -9.02 1.17
C LEU A 9 -13.04 -10.51 1.41
N SER A 10 -14.06 -11.07 0.75
CA SER A 10 -14.67 -12.34 1.20
C SER A 10 -14.34 -13.59 0.37
N ILE A 11 -13.62 -13.47 -0.74
CA ILE A 11 -13.45 -14.56 -1.71
C ILE A 11 -11.97 -14.88 -1.85
N SER A 12 -11.58 -16.16 -1.70
CA SER A 12 -10.24 -16.64 -2.05
C SER A 12 -9.88 -16.23 -3.48
N ARG A 13 -8.62 -15.82 -3.71
CA ARG A 13 -8.08 -15.37 -5.01
C ARG A 13 -6.77 -16.10 -5.28
N HIS A 14 -6.76 -17.41 -5.04
CA HIS A 14 -5.56 -18.23 -5.14
C HIS A 14 -5.39 -18.80 -6.55
N ASN A 15 -6.44 -19.45 -7.07
CA ASN A 15 -6.39 -20.08 -8.40
C ASN A 15 -6.81 -19.12 -9.52
N GLU A 16 -6.48 -19.46 -10.75
CA GLU A 16 -6.69 -18.57 -11.90
C GLU A 16 -8.17 -18.22 -12.15
N THR A 17 -9.10 -19.11 -11.83
CA THR A 17 -10.54 -18.82 -11.97
C THR A 17 -10.96 -17.72 -10.99
N GLU A 18 -10.58 -17.87 -9.73
CA GLU A 18 -10.85 -16.88 -8.67
C GLU A 18 -10.19 -15.54 -8.98
N LYS A 19 -8.91 -15.58 -9.36
CA LYS A 19 -8.14 -14.38 -9.75
C LYS A 19 -8.78 -13.66 -10.94
N SER A 20 -9.32 -14.38 -11.92
CA SER A 20 -10.02 -13.77 -13.05
C SER A 20 -11.27 -13.00 -12.63
N VAL A 21 -12.03 -13.51 -11.65
CA VAL A 21 -13.21 -12.85 -11.09
C VAL A 21 -12.80 -11.59 -10.32
N ALA A 22 -11.75 -11.68 -9.50
CA ALA A 22 -11.20 -10.54 -8.77
C ALA A 22 -10.72 -9.43 -9.72
N ARG A 23 -9.93 -9.78 -10.74
CA ARG A 23 -9.50 -8.82 -11.78
C ARG A 23 -10.68 -8.16 -12.46
N ALA A 24 -11.70 -8.92 -12.87
CA ALA A 24 -12.87 -8.35 -13.51
C ALA A 24 -13.64 -7.39 -12.59
N ALA A 25 -13.71 -7.69 -11.28
CA ALA A 25 -14.34 -6.81 -10.30
C ALA A 25 -13.51 -5.53 -10.08
N ILE A 26 -12.18 -5.63 -9.97
CA ILE A 26 -11.28 -4.47 -9.84
C ILE A 26 -11.44 -3.55 -11.07
N LYS A 27 -11.40 -4.12 -12.28
CA LYS A 27 -11.57 -3.36 -13.53
C LYS A 27 -12.92 -2.63 -13.58
N ARG A 28 -14.01 -3.31 -13.20
CA ARG A 28 -15.34 -2.68 -13.12
C ARG A 28 -15.41 -1.56 -12.10
N ALA A 29 -14.76 -1.70 -10.95
CA ALA A 29 -14.72 -0.66 -9.93
C ALA A 29 -13.98 0.60 -10.42
N LEU A 30 -12.87 0.42 -11.14
CA LEU A 30 -12.12 1.51 -11.77
C LEU A 30 -12.94 2.16 -12.91
N GLU A 31 -13.56 1.36 -13.77
CA GLU A 31 -14.40 1.85 -14.87
C GLU A 31 -15.61 2.65 -14.37
N ALA A 32 -16.20 2.25 -13.24
CA ALA A 32 -17.34 2.94 -12.63
C ALA A 32 -17.02 4.37 -12.19
N VAL A 33 -15.74 4.70 -11.99
CA VAL A 33 -15.26 6.05 -11.63
C VAL A 33 -14.60 6.76 -12.81
N GLY A 34 -14.72 6.21 -14.03
CA GLY A 34 -14.18 6.79 -15.25
C GLY A 34 -12.70 6.49 -15.50
N LEU A 35 -12.09 5.57 -14.74
CA LEU A 35 -10.71 5.15 -14.94
C LEU A 35 -10.65 3.92 -15.85
N ASN A 36 -10.11 4.11 -17.05
CA ASN A 36 -9.79 2.99 -17.93
C ASN A 36 -8.63 2.18 -17.33
N SER A 37 -8.82 0.87 -17.26
CA SER A 37 -7.82 -0.07 -16.77
C SER A 37 -7.28 -0.97 -17.89
N MET A 38 -5.99 -1.28 -17.83
CA MET A 38 -5.29 -2.21 -18.70
C MET A 38 -4.86 -3.45 -17.91
N THR A 39 -4.71 -4.57 -18.62
CA THR A 39 -4.17 -5.80 -18.05
C THR A 39 -2.76 -6.00 -18.57
N HIS A 40 -1.80 -6.17 -17.66
CA HIS A 40 -0.42 -6.51 -17.98
C HIS A 40 -0.18 -7.98 -17.68
N THR A 41 -0.02 -8.79 -18.73
CA THR A 41 0.21 -10.23 -18.61
C THR A 41 1.69 -10.55 -18.62
N PHE A 42 2.11 -11.48 -17.77
CA PHE A 42 3.48 -11.95 -17.65
C PHE A 42 3.51 -13.47 -17.45
N ILE A 43 4.67 -14.09 -17.61
CA ILE A 43 4.87 -15.53 -17.37
C ILE A 43 5.71 -15.69 -16.10
N HIS A 44 5.22 -16.44 -15.12
CA HIS A 44 6.02 -16.78 -13.94
C HIS A 44 7.02 -17.88 -14.32
N GLU A 45 8.31 -17.53 -14.35
CA GLU A 45 9.38 -18.35 -14.93
C GLU A 45 9.45 -19.78 -14.38
N GLU A 46 9.27 -19.96 -13.06
CA GLU A 46 9.42 -21.28 -12.44
C GLU A 46 8.24 -22.22 -12.71
N SER A 47 7.02 -21.67 -12.73
CA SER A 47 5.78 -22.47 -12.89
C SER A 47 5.26 -22.51 -14.33
N ASN A 48 5.75 -21.60 -15.19
CA ASN A 48 5.23 -21.33 -16.53
C ASN A 48 3.73 -20.95 -16.56
N GLU A 49 3.19 -20.49 -15.43
CA GLU A 49 1.83 -19.94 -15.34
C GLU A 49 1.79 -18.51 -15.84
N ILE A 50 0.65 -18.13 -16.42
CA ILE A 50 0.40 -16.75 -16.85
C ILE A 50 -0.20 -15.97 -15.68
N GLY A 51 0.47 -14.90 -15.26
CA GLY A 51 -0.03 -13.93 -14.30
C GLY A 51 -0.57 -12.68 -14.99
N ALA A 52 -1.39 -11.90 -14.28
CA ALA A 52 -1.99 -10.69 -14.84
C ALA A 52 -2.17 -9.57 -13.81
N ASN A 53 -1.40 -8.49 -13.94
CA ASN A 53 -1.61 -7.27 -13.17
C ASN A 53 -2.75 -6.44 -13.79
N VAL A 54 -3.43 -5.63 -12.97
CA VAL A 54 -4.38 -4.60 -13.43
C VAL A 54 -3.79 -3.23 -13.15
N ILE A 55 -3.74 -2.36 -14.16
CA ILE A 55 -3.16 -1.02 -14.05
C ILE A 55 -4.20 0.00 -14.51
N ALA A 56 -4.42 1.05 -13.74
CA ALA A 56 -5.20 2.22 -14.18
C ALA A 56 -4.36 3.49 -14.03
N VAL A 57 -4.49 4.39 -15.00
CA VAL A 57 -3.70 5.63 -15.05
C VAL A 57 -4.63 6.83 -15.05
N GLN A 58 -4.59 7.58 -13.96
CA GLN A 58 -5.25 8.88 -13.84
C GLN A 58 -4.26 9.97 -14.27
N LYS A 59 -4.31 10.30 -15.56
CA LYS A 59 -3.31 11.14 -16.23
C LYS A 59 -3.29 12.56 -15.66
N GLY A 60 -2.09 13.10 -15.45
CA GLY A 60 -1.86 14.53 -15.27
C GLY A 60 -1.73 15.28 -16.60
N PRO A 61 -1.71 16.63 -16.59
CA PRO A 61 -1.55 17.46 -17.79
C PRO A 61 -0.26 17.20 -18.58
N TYR A 62 0.79 16.68 -17.93
CA TYR A 62 2.09 16.43 -18.54
C TYR A 62 2.30 14.96 -18.93
N PHE A 63 1.28 14.11 -18.80
CA PHE A 63 1.41 12.66 -19.00
C PHE A 63 2.12 12.28 -20.31
N GLY A 64 3.13 11.40 -20.20
CA GLY A 64 3.90 10.91 -21.33
C GLY A 64 5.01 11.86 -21.80
N THR A 65 5.31 12.92 -21.05
CA THR A 65 6.41 13.85 -21.31
C THR A 65 7.42 13.84 -20.16
N GLY A 66 8.64 14.35 -20.39
CA GLY A 66 9.68 14.42 -19.35
C GLY A 66 9.37 15.39 -18.20
N ASN A 67 8.30 16.16 -18.30
CA ASN A 67 7.81 17.02 -17.22
C ASN A 67 6.78 16.30 -16.32
N ASP A 68 6.35 15.08 -16.69
CA ASP A 68 5.42 14.32 -15.87
C ASP A 68 6.08 13.84 -14.59
N LYS A 69 5.29 13.81 -13.54
CA LYS A 69 5.62 13.22 -12.26
C LYS A 69 4.56 12.18 -11.95
N MET A 70 4.99 10.96 -11.66
CA MET A 70 4.10 9.85 -11.37
C MET A 70 4.12 9.49 -9.89
N LEU A 71 2.93 9.28 -9.35
CA LEU A 71 2.68 8.61 -8.08
C LEU A 71 2.14 7.23 -8.37
N ILE A 72 2.63 6.23 -7.67
CA ILE A 72 2.15 4.85 -7.79
C ILE A 72 1.51 4.48 -6.46
N LEU A 73 0.27 4.01 -6.50
CA LEU A 73 -0.40 3.39 -5.36
C LEU A 73 -0.76 1.96 -5.76
N SER A 74 -0.39 0.99 -4.94
CA SER A 74 -0.60 -0.41 -5.29
C SER A 74 -0.95 -1.31 -4.13
N ALA A 75 -1.59 -2.43 -4.46
CA ALA A 75 -1.84 -3.58 -3.58
C ALA A 75 -1.79 -4.85 -4.43
N ASN A 76 -1.40 -5.99 -3.87
CA ASN A 76 -1.61 -7.28 -4.56
C ASN A 76 -3.05 -7.75 -4.36
N TYR A 77 -3.60 -8.49 -5.33
CA TYR A 77 -4.97 -9.00 -5.23
C TYR A 77 -5.05 -10.52 -5.12
N ASP A 78 -3.95 -11.26 -5.30
CA ASP A 78 -3.93 -12.70 -5.07
C ASP A 78 -3.98 -13.03 -3.57
N THR A 79 -4.35 -14.28 -3.25
CA THR A 79 -4.30 -14.80 -1.88
C THR A 79 -3.52 -16.10 -1.82
N VAL A 80 -3.05 -16.42 -0.62
CA VAL A 80 -2.61 -17.79 -0.30
C VAL A 80 -3.77 -18.78 -0.40
N GLU A 81 -3.43 -20.05 -0.64
CA GLU A 81 -4.42 -21.12 -0.75
C GLU A 81 -5.22 -21.27 0.55
N GLY A 82 -6.56 -21.39 0.41
CA GLY A 82 -7.46 -21.61 1.54
C GLY A 82 -7.71 -20.39 2.42
N SER A 83 -7.17 -19.22 2.06
CA SER A 83 -7.45 -17.95 2.76
C SER A 83 -8.40 -17.06 1.94
N PRO A 84 -9.48 -16.50 2.53
CA PRO A 84 -10.27 -15.45 1.91
C PRO A 84 -9.49 -14.17 1.63
N GLY A 85 -8.42 -13.92 2.39
CA GLY A 85 -7.57 -12.75 2.22
C GLY A 85 -8.31 -11.44 2.49
N VAL A 86 -9.05 -11.35 3.60
CA VAL A 86 -9.74 -10.11 3.99
C VAL A 86 -8.73 -9.00 4.19
N ASP A 87 -7.64 -9.30 4.89
CA ASP A 87 -6.57 -8.38 5.22
C ASP A 87 -5.32 -8.55 4.34
N ASP A 88 -4.96 -9.78 3.95
CA ASP A 88 -3.86 -10.12 3.01
C ASP A 88 -4.43 -10.63 1.65
N ASN A 89 -4.71 -9.76 0.67
CA ASN A 89 -4.59 -8.30 0.74
C ASN A 89 -5.87 -7.58 0.29
N GLY A 90 -7.02 -8.08 0.74
CA GLY A 90 -8.32 -7.48 0.42
C GLY A 90 -8.47 -6.04 0.95
N SER A 91 -7.92 -5.76 2.13
CA SER A 91 -7.95 -4.45 2.79
C SER A 91 -7.13 -3.43 2.00
N GLY A 92 -5.94 -3.80 1.52
CA GLY A 92 -5.14 -2.98 0.61
C GLY A 92 -5.87 -2.72 -0.72
N VAL A 93 -6.41 -3.75 -1.37
CA VAL A 93 -7.21 -3.59 -2.60
C VAL A 93 -8.37 -2.61 -2.41
N ALA A 94 -9.11 -2.73 -1.29
CA ALA A 94 -10.21 -1.84 -0.98
C ALA A 94 -9.75 -0.38 -0.78
N ALA A 95 -8.64 -0.16 -0.07
CA ALA A 95 -8.07 1.16 0.14
C ALA A 95 -7.61 1.82 -1.18
N VAL A 96 -6.94 1.06 -2.06
CA VAL A 96 -6.51 1.56 -3.39
C VAL A 96 -7.71 1.93 -4.26
N LEU A 97 -8.75 1.10 -4.29
CA LEU A 97 -9.98 1.37 -5.06
C LEU A 97 -10.75 2.58 -4.51
N GLU A 98 -10.83 2.73 -3.19
CA GLU A 98 -11.50 3.88 -2.57
C GLU A 98 -10.71 5.17 -2.81
N ALA A 99 -9.39 5.12 -2.72
CA ALA A 99 -8.54 6.24 -3.09
C ALA A 99 -8.74 6.63 -4.56
N ALA A 100 -8.76 5.67 -5.48
CA ALA A 100 -9.06 5.91 -6.89
C ALA A 100 -10.43 6.58 -7.08
N ARG A 101 -11.47 6.08 -6.39
CA ARG A 101 -12.82 6.67 -6.44
C ARG A 101 -12.83 8.12 -5.98
N VAL A 102 -12.19 8.42 -4.84
CA VAL A 102 -12.17 9.78 -4.27
C VAL A 102 -11.39 10.72 -5.18
N LEU A 103 -10.18 10.35 -5.61
CA LEU A 103 -9.35 11.19 -6.48
C LEU A 103 -10.00 11.42 -7.85
N SER A 104 -10.63 10.42 -8.46
CA SER A 104 -11.39 10.60 -9.70
C SER A 104 -12.62 11.50 -9.53
N THR A 105 -13.25 11.47 -8.37
CA THR A 105 -14.37 12.38 -8.08
C THR A 105 -13.88 13.82 -7.93
N LEU A 106 -12.79 14.03 -7.18
CA LEU A 106 -12.19 15.34 -6.92
C LEU A 106 -11.63 16.00 -8.18
N ASP A 107 -11.11 15.24 -9.13
CA ASP A 107 -10.56 15.77 -10.39
C ASP A 107 -11.57 16.61 -11.20
N ASN A 108 -12.88 16.39 -11.01
CA ASN A 108 -13.92 17.18 -11.67
C ASN A 108 -14.05 18.60 -11.07
N LEU A 109 -13.57 18.79 -9.84
CA LEU A 109 -13.72 20.03 -9.06
C LEU A 109 -12.37 20.72 -8.84
N TYR A 110 -11.30 19.95 -8.72
CA TYR A 110 -9.97 20.41 -8.36
C TYR A 110 -8.95 19.87 -9.34
N SER A 111 -8.29 20.78 -10.07
CA SER A 111 -7.23 20.39 -11.00
C SER A 111 -6.03 19.82 -10.26
N ARG A 112 -5.36 18.86 -10.90
CA ARG A 112 -4.20 18.13 -10.41
C ARG A 112 -3.06 18.17 -11.44
N GLN A 113 -1.81 18.14 -10.98
CA GLN A 113 -0.63 18.35 -11.83
C GLN A 113 0.12 17.07 -12.17
N ASN A 114 0.13 16.09 -11.28
CA ASN A 114 0.94 14.87 -11.41
C ASN A 114 0.05 13.66 -11.67
N THR A 115 0.52 12.75 -12.51
CA THR A 115 -0.17 11.49 -12.83
C THR A 115 -0.21 10.57 -11.62
N ILE A 116 -1.36 9.90 -11.40
CA ILE A 116 -1.49 8.81 -10.41
C ILE A 116 -1.69 7.50 -11.17
N VAL A 117 -0.93 6.48 -10.79
CA VAL A 117 -1.01 5.13 -11.33
C VAL A 117 -1.46 4.20 -10.22
N TYR A 118 -2.61 3.55 -10.42
CA TYR A 118 -3.14 2.53 -9.52
C TYR A 118 -2.76 1.16 -10.08
N VAL A 119 -2.09 0.33 -9.28
CA VAL A 119 -1.63 -0.99 -9.73
C VAL A 119 -2.09 -2.08 -8.77
N PHE A 120 -2.66 -3.14 -9.34
CA PHE A 120 -3.05 -4.33 -8.61
C PHE A 120 -2.20 -5.50 -9.08
N PHE A 121 -1.27 -5.95 -8.24
CA PHE A 121 -0.32 -7.01 -8.56
C PHE A 121 -0.94 -8.40 -8.42
N ASP A 122 -0.54 -9.32 -9.29
CA ASP A 122 -0.82 -10.76 -9.19
C ASP A 122 0.42 -11.49 -8.66
N MET A 123 0.21 -12.68 -8.10
CA MET A 123 1.28 -13.62 -7.75
C MET A 123 2.32 -13.06 -6.75
N LYS A 124 1.92 -12.26 -5.75
CA LYS A 124 2.81 -11.85 -4.63
C LYS A 124 3.45 -13.08 -4.00
N HIS A 125 2.65 -14.10 -3.73
CA HIS A 125 3.09 -15.32 -3.06
C HIS A 125 3.90 -16.28 -3.96
N LYS A 126 4.08 -15.97 -5.24
CA LYS A 126 4.99 -16.67 -6.16
C LYS A 126 6.17 -15.75 -6.50
N ALA A 127 7.01 -15.51 -5.51
CA ALA A 127 8.23 -14.72 -5.61
C ALA A 127 8.02 -13.28 -6.15
N LEU A 128 6.93 -12.61 -5.75
CA LEU A 128 6.64 -11.22 -6.14
C LEU A 128 6.57 -11.03 -7.67
N ALA A 129 6.13 -12.06 -8.40
CA ALA A 129 6.26 -12.09 -9.85
C ALA A 129 5.53 -10.94 -10.54
N GLY A 130 4.35 -10.54 -10.04
CA GLY A 130 3.59 -9.44 -10.62
C GLY A 130 4.24 -8.07 -10.45
N SER A 131 4.73 -7.74 -9.25
CA SER A 131 5.43 -6.46 -9.03
C SER A 131 6.75 -6.42 -9.77
N HIS A 132 7.50 -7.52 -9.82
CA HIS A 132 8.74 -7.61 -10.59
C HIS A 132 8.50 -7.39 -12.08
N ALA A 133 7.55 -8.12 -12.67
CA ALA A 133 7.20 -7.96 -14.08
C ALA A 133 6.68 -6.54 -14.37
N PHE A 134 5.90 -5.92 -13.48
CA PHE A 134 5.48 -4.52 -13.68
C PHE A 134 6.65 -3.55 -13.71
N VAL A 135 7.61 -3.68 -12.77
CA VAL A 135 8.76 -2.78 -12.71
C VAL A 135 9.62 -2.92 -13.97
N GLU A 136 9.94 -4.15 -14.38
CA GLU A 136 10.83 -4.43 -15.50
C GLU A 136 10.18 -4.21 -16.87
N ASP A 137 8.94 -4.65 -17.07
CA ASP A 137 8.29 -4.67 -18.39
C ASP A 137 7.50 -3.40 -18.69
N VAL A 138 7.04 -2.69 -17.65
CA VAL A 138 6.15 -1.53 -17.79
C VAL A 138 6.81 -0.25 -17.30
N LEU A 139 7.22 -0.19 -16.03
CA LEU A 139 7.61 1.05 -15.39
C LEU A 139 8.95 1.57 -15.93
N LEU A 140 10.01 0.75 -15.91
CA LEU A 140 11.33 1.15 -16.39
C LEU A 140 11.33 1.52 -17.88
N PRO A 141 10.68 0.77 -18.80
CA PRO A 141 10.56 1.16 -20.20
C PRO A 141 9.76 2.45 -20.40
N LEU A 142 8.70 2.67 -19.61
CA LEU A 142 7.93 3.92 -19.66
C LEU A 142 8.80 5.12 -19.26
N MET A 143 9.51 5.01 -18.13
CA MET A 143 10.42 6.05 -17.63
C MET A 143 11.51 6.37 -18.65
N GLU A 144 12.12 5.35 -19.26
CA GLU A 144 13.17 5.53 -20.28
C GLU A 144 12.64 6.22 -21.54
N ARG A 145 11.47 5.78 -22.05
CA ARG A 145 10.90 6.34 -23.28
C ARG A 145 10.42 7.78 -23.13
N THR A 146 9.90 8.13 -21.96
CA THR A 146 9.21 9.42 -21.74
C THR A 146 10.02 10.40 -20.91
N ASN A 147 11.11 9.94 -20.28
CA ASN A 147 11.86 10.68 -19.26
C ASN A 147 11.00 11.12 -18.06
N THR A 148 9.90 10.40 -17.81
CA THR A 148 8.99 10.67 -16.68
C THR A 148 9.65 10.31 -15.35
N LYS A 149 9.41 11.12 -14.31
CA LYS A 149 9.93 10.89 -12.96
C LYS A 149 8.88 10.24 -12.07
N VAL A 150 9.22 9.13 -11.39
CA VAL A 150 8.42 8.64 -10.27
C VAL A 150 8.81 9.42 -9.02
N ILE A 151 7.83 10.04 -8.36
CA ILE A 151 8.06 10.87 -7.16
C ILE A 151 7.63 10.16 -5.88
N GLY A 152 6.89 9.06 -5.98
CA GLY A 152 6.56 8.21 -4.86
C GLY A 152 5.75 6.99 -5.26
N THR A 153 6.08 5.85 -4.66
CA THR A 153 5.36 4.59 -4.77
C THR A 153 4.93 4.14 -3.38
N VAL A 154 3.67 3.77 -3.21
CA VAL A 154 3.13 3.24 -1.97
C VAL A 154 2.60 1.84 -2.21
N ILE A 155 3.18 0.88 -1.49
CA ILE A 155 2.73 -0.51 -1.46
C ILE A 155 1.86 -0.69 -0.21
N ALA A 156 0.56 -0.91 -0.41
CA ALA A 156 -0.42 -1.17 0.65
C ALA A 156 -0.65 -2.67 0.81
N ASP A 157 -0.34 -3.22 1.98
CA ASP A 157 -0.37 -4.67 2.24
C ASP A 157 -0.79 -4.97 3.68
N GLY A 158 -2.08 -5.26 3.87
CA GLY A 158 -2.67 -5.34 5.22
C GLY A 158 -2.83 -3.98 5.86
N LEU A 159 -4.06 -3.46 5.85
CA LEU A 159 -4.41 -2.16 6.40
C LEU A 159 -5.63 -2.23 7.33
N LEU A 160 -5.97 -3.42 7.86
CA LEU A 160 -7.22 -3.65 8.57
C LEU A 160 -7.02 -3.97 10.06
N HIS A 161 -6.01 -4.76 10.40
CA HIS A 161 -5.94 -5.42 11.70
C HIS A 161 -5.36 -4.49 12.78
N PHE A 162 -6.22 -3.89 13.59
CA PHE A 162 -5.84 -3.09 14.76
C PHE A 162 -6.08 -3.90 16.04
N ASP A 163 -5.00 -4.21 16.76
CA ASP A 163 -5.05 -5.13 17.91
C ASP A 163 -4.34 -4.50 19.13
N PRO A 164 -5.04 -3.67 19.93
CA PRO A 164 -4.45 -2.95 21.07
C PRO A 164 -4.34 -3.82 22.34
N PHE A 165 -4.27 -5.15 22.21
CA PHE A 165 -4.00 -6.03 23.34
C PHE A 165 -2.49 -6.21 23.55
N PRO A 166 -1.97 -6.14 24.80
CA PRO A 166 -0.55 -6.34 25.05
C PRO A 166 -0.02 -7.66 24.47
N ALA A 167 1.19 -7.61 23.89
CA ALA A 167 1.84 -8.73 23.22
C ALA A 167 1.07 -9.33 22.02
N SER A 168 0.14 -8.59 21.42
CA SER A 168 -0.53 -8.99 20.17
C SER A 168 0.35 -8.84 18.92
N GLN A 169 1.50 -8.16 19.02
CA GLN A 169 2.46 -8.00 17.94
C GLN A 169 3.72 -8.85 18.14
N ALA A 170 4.01 -9.72 17.17
CA ALA A 170 5.31 -10.35 17.01
C ALA A 170 6.16 -9.63 15.96
N MET A 171 7.48 -9.86 15.95
CA MET A 171 8.37 -9.36 14.91
C MET A 171 9.33 -10.47 14.44
N PRO A 172 9.86 -10.40 13.21
CA PRO A 172 10.80 -11.40 12.73
C PRO A 172 12.05 -11.51 13.62
N PRO A 173 12.75 -12.65 13.61
CA PRO A 173 14.09 -12.75 14.18
C PRO A 173 15.00 -11.64 13.61
N GLU A 174 15.95 -11.14 14.41
CA GLU A 174 16.86 -10.04 14.07
C GLU A 174 16.21 -8.63 13.96
N PHE A 175 14.91 -8.48 14.26
CA PHE A 175 14.24 -7.17 14.24
C PHE A 175 14.98 -6.09 15.05
N GLU A 176 15.28 -6.36 16.32
CA GLU A 176 15.99 -5.43 17.21
C GLU A 176 17.43 -5.13 16.74
N SER A 177 18.07 -6.09 16.05
CA SER A 177 19.42 -5.95 15.50
C SER A 177 19.46 -4.96 14.32
N PHE A 178 18.41 -4.95 13.50
CA PHE A 178 18.30 -4.03 12.36
C PHE A 178 17.65 -2.69 12.71
N PHE A 179 16.69 -2.68 13.63
CA PHE A 179 15.86 -1.52 13.94
C PHE A 179 15.74 -1.31 15.46
N PRO A 180 16.86 -1.01 16.16
CA PRO A 180 16.86 -0.94 17.62
C PRO A 180 15.92 0.15 18.16
N GLU A 181 15.81 1.31 17.50
CA GLU A 181 14.90 2.37 17.90
C GLU A 181 13.43 1.94 17.74
N ALA A 182 13.10 1.24 16.66
CA ALA A 182 11.76 0.72 16.42
C ALA A 182 11.39 -0.38 17.43
N ALA A 183 12.35 -1.23 17.79
CA ALA A 183 12.18 -2.24 18.84
C ALA A 183 11.93 -1.63 20.21
N GLN A 184 12.66 -0.55 20.55
CA GLN A 184 12.41 0.20 21.77
C GLN A 184 10.99 0.78 21.80
N LEU A 185 10.55 1.44 20.73
CA LEU A 185 9.19 1.99 20.65
C LEU A 185 8.12 0.90 20.79
N LEU A 186 8.28 -0.23 20.10
CA LEU A 186 7.33 -1.34 20.22
C LEU A 186 7.27 -1.90 21.64
N HIS A 187 8.41 -1.94 22.35
CA HIS A 187 8.47 -2.35 23.75
C HIS A 187 7.76 -1.35 24.68
N GLU A 188 7.97 -0.05 24.49
CA GLU A 188 7.28 1.02 25.22
C GLU A 188 5.76 0.97 25.02
N HIS A 189 5.32 0.54 23.84
CA HIS A 189 3.92 0.28 23.49
C HIS A 189 3.45 -1.14 23.86
N SER A 190 4.12 -1.82 24.80
CA SER A 190 3.73 -3.14 25.33
C SER A 190 3.53 -4.23 24.27
N HIS A 191 4.23 -4.12 23.13
CA HIS A 191 4.10 -5.02 21.98
C HIS A 191 2.64 -5.14 21.48
N MET A 192 1.87 -4.06 21.53
CA MET A 192 0.54 -3.98 20.95
C MET A 192 0.62 -3.83 19.43
N GLY A 193 -0.38 -4.36 18.72
CA GLY A 193 -0.59 -4.19 17.28
C GLY A 193 -1.45 -2.96 16.98
N ASP A 194 -1.23 -1.85 17.67
CA ASP A 194 -1.95 -0.58 17.56
C ASP A 194 -1.24 0.44 16.63
N PHE A 195 -0.47 -0.07 15.67
CA PHE A 195 0.33 0.75 14.76
C PHE A 195 0.22 0.30 13.31
N ILE A 196 0.63 1.19 12.40
CA ILE A 196 1.01 0.86 11.03
C ILE A 196 2.53 0.86 10.88
N GLN A 197 3.08 -0.19 10.26
CA GLN A 197 4.50 -0.23 9.90
C GLN A 197 4.73 0.53 8.59
N ILE A 198 5.79 1.33 8.54
CA ILE A 198 6.28 2.01 7.34
C ILE A 198 7.70 1.53 7.09
N SER A 199 7.91 0.71 6.05
CA SER A 199 9.27 0.32 5.64
C SER A 199 9.75 1.16 4.46
N SER A 200 10.99 1.64 4.53
CA SER A 200 11.59 2.53 3.53
C SER A 200 13.11 2.35 3.48
N ARG A 201 13.79 2.91 2.47
CA ARG A 201 15.25 3.03 2.46
C ARG A 201 15.71 4.35 3.07
N ASN A 202 16.89 4.34 3.66
CA ASN A 202 17.64 5.56 3.92
C ASN A 202 17.97 6.29 2.60
N ASP A 203 18.11 7.62 2.67
CA ASP A 203 18.61 8.50 1.60
C ASP A 203 17.72 8.64 0.34
N VAL A 204 16.80 7.70 0.07
CA VAL A 204 15.94 7.71 -1.13
C VAL A 204 14.50 8.09 -0.81
N ASP A 205 13.96 7.53 0.28
CA ASP A 205 12.52 7.51 0.53
C ASP A 205 12.07 8.53 1.61
N GLU A 206 13.00 9.29 2.20
CA GLU A 206 12.76 10.19 3.34
C GLU A 206 11.66 11.23 3.10
N GLU A 207 11.66 11.87 1.93
CA GLU A 207 10.64 12.87 1.58
C GLU A 207 9.25 12.23 1.44
N LEU A 208 9.18 10.99 0.94
CA LEU A 208 7.91 10.25 0.82
C LEU A 208 7.40 9.83 2.20
N VAL A 209 8.28 9.30 3.06
CA VAL A 209 7.95 8.99 4.46
C VAL A 209 7.44 10.24 5.17
N ARG A 210 8.17 11.36 5.09
CA ARG A 210 7.79 12.62 5.74
C ARG A 210 6.40 13.13 5.31
N ARG A 211 6.07 13.03 4.01
CA ARG A 211 4.74 13.41 3.51
C ARG A 211 3.66 12.45 3.96
N TYR A 212 3.95 11.15 3.93
CA TYR A 212 3.00 10.14 4.40
C TYR A 212 2.72 10.28 5.90
N THR A 213 3.75 10.44 6.74
CA THR A 213 3.59 10.66 8.19
C THR A 213 2.73 11.89 8.46
N ARG A 214 2.95 13.01 7.75
CA ARG A 214 2.08 14.19 7.90
C ARG A 214 0.62 13.88 7.54
N ALA A 215 0.39 13.18 6.43
CA ALA A 215 -0.95 12.80 6.02
C ALA A 215 -1.61 11.86 7.04
N TYR A 216 -0.87 10.90 7.57
CA TYR A 216 -1.28 9.96 8.60
C TYR A 216 -1.62 10.65 9.91
N ASP A 217 -0.74 11.52 10.43
CA ASP A 217 -0.96 12.27 11.67
C ASP A 217 -2.23 13.14 11.56
N ARG A 218 -2.47 13.74 10.39
CA ARG A 218 -3.69 14.51 10.15
C ARG A 218 -4.94 13.63 10.15
N SER A 219 -4.89 12.44 9.54
CA SER A 219 -5.99 11.47 9.61
C SER A 219 -6.26 11.02 11.04
N CYS A 220 -5.22 10.72 11.84
CA CYS A 220 -5.38 10.35 13.24
C CYS A 220 -6.05 11.45 14.06
N GLN A 221 -5.63 12.71 13.88
CA GLN A 221 -6.25 13.86 14.55
C GLN A 221 -7.76 13.96 14.26
N MET A 222 -8.19 13.60 13.05
CA MET A 222 -9.58 13.75 12.63
C MET A 222 -10.44 12.51 12.91
N LEU A 223 -9.88 11.31 12.79
CA LEU A 223 -10.63 10.06 12.77
C LEU A 223 -10.43 9.17 13.99
N SER A 224 -9.42 9.48 14.83
CA SER A 224 -9.13 8.69 16.04
C SER A 224 -9.03 9.50 17.32
N ALA A 225 -9.58 10.72 17.36
CA ALA A 225 -9.55 11.58 18.55
C ALA A 225 -10.31 11.00 19.76
N ASP A 226 -11.33 10.17 19.51
CA ASP A 226 -12.14 9.51 20.53
C ASP A 226 -11.69 8.08 20.84
N TRP A 227 -10.59 7.62 20.25
CA TRP A 227 -10.10 6.26 20.47
C TRP A 227 -9.39 6.15 21.81
N GLU A 228 -9.64 5.05 22.52
CA GLU A 228 -8.93 4.74 23.77
C GLU A 228 -7.43 4.49 23.52
N PHE A 229 -7.11 3.80 22.42
CA PHE A 229 -5.75 3.53 21.96
C PHE A 229 -5.47 4.30 20.69
N HIS A 230 -4.43 5.13 20.73
CA HIS A 230 -4.11 6.05 19.65
C HIS A 230 -3.18 5.38 18.63
N PRO A 231 -3.58 5.26 17.36
CA PRO A 231 -2.74 4.68 16.33
C PRO A 231 -1.43 5.47 16.17
N TRP A 232 -0.33 4.77 15.99
CA TRP A 232 0.99 5.36 15.75
C TRP A 232 1.69 4.68 14.57
N SER A 233 2.83 5.22 14.13
CA SER A 233 3.59 4.67 13.01
C SER A 233 4.92 4.07 13.46
N LEU A 234 5.17 2.81 13.11
CA LEU A 234 6.44 2.13 13.34
C LEU A 234 7.32 2.24 12.08
N ASN A 235 8.32 3.12 12.12
CA ASN A 235 9.20 3.37 10.97
C ASN A 235 10.38 2.39 10.93
N LEU A 236 10.47 1.58 9.87
CA LEU A 236 11.59 0.68 9.59
C LEU A 236 12.43 1.22 8.43
N GLN A 237 13.40 2.06 8.76
CA GLN A 237 14.31 2.64 7.77
C GLN A 237 15.50 1.70 7.51
N MET A 238 15.54 1.13 6.32
CA MET A 238 16.54 0.13 5.92
C MET A 238 17.78 0.81 5.33
N ASN A 239 18.95 0.47 5.87
CA ASN A 239 20.22 0.89 5.31
C ASN A 239 20.77 -0.10 4.28
N ILE A 240 20.08 -0.22 3.13
CA ILE A 240 20.40 -1.24 2.11
C ILE A 240 21.80 -1.02 1.54
N GLY A 241 22.21 0.24 1.32
CA GLY A 241 23.51 0.59 0.76
C GLY A 241 24.71 0.13 1.62
N ASN A 242 24.52 0.00 2.93
CA ASN A 242 25.57 -0.43 3.86
C ASN A 242 25.60 -1.95 4.11
N ILE A 243 24.77 -2.75 3.43
CA ILE A 243 24.77 -4.21 3.57
C ILE A 243 25.89 -4.78 2.70
N THR A 244 26.99 -5.16 3.34
CA THR A 244 28.21 -5.64 2.67
C THR A 244 28.38 -7.16 2.66
N THR A 245 27.50 -7.91 3.34
CA THR A 245 27.62 -9.36 3.51
C THR A 245 26.32 -10.08 3.18
N LEU A 246 26.42 -11.26 2.56
CA LEU A 246 25.29 -12.15 2.27
C LEU A 246 24.51 -12.58 3.52
N ASP A 247 25.19 -12.84 4.65
CA ASP A 247 24.54 -13.19 5.92
C ASP A 247 23.59 -12.08 6.39
N ARG A 248 24.06 -10.83 6.38
CA ARG A 248 23.25 -9.68 6.76
C ARG A 248 22.08 -9.45 5.79
N LEU A 249 22.26 -9.67 4.49
CA LEU A 249 21.16 -9.61 3.53
C LEU A 249 20.11 -10.69 3.78
N TYR A 250 20.54 -11.92 4.06
CA TYR A 250 19.65 -13.04 4.39
C TYR A 250 18.83 -12.75 5.66
N LYS A 251 19.46 -12.17 6.69
CA LYS A 251 18.75 -11.77 7.93
C LYS A 251 17.79 -10.60 7.73
N LEU A 252 18.01 -9.73 6.74
CA LEU A 252 17.08 -8.65 6.38
C LEU A 252 15.91 -9.15 5.52
N HIS A 253 16.03 -10.32 4.88
CA HIS A 253 15.03 -10.87 3.97
C HIS A 253 13.57 -10.84 4.49
N PRO A 254 13.28 -11.14 5.77
CA PRO A 254 11.90 -11.05 6.29
C PRO A 254 11.25 -9.67 6.12
N PHE A 255 12.03 -8.59 6.11
CA PHE A 255 11.54 -7.21 5.94
C PHE A 255 11.48 -6.78 4.47
N LEU A 256 11.99 -7.61 3.57
CA LEU A 256 11.99 -7.44 2.12
C LEU A 256 10.96 -8.36 1.44
N TYR A 257 10.20 -9.15 2.19
CA TYR A 257 9.28 -10.13 1.61
C TYR A 257 7.89 -9.55 1.27
N SER A 258 7.86 -8.48 0.46
CA SER A 258 6.64 -7.93 -0.16
C SER A 258 7.00 -7.13 -1.42
N ASP A 259 5.99 -6.68 -2.16
CA ASP A 259 6.10 -6.13 -3.52
C ASP A 259 7.02 -4.90 -3.63
N HIS A 260 7.28 -4.18 -2.52
CA HIS A 260 8.23 -3.05 -2.49
C HIS A 260 9.64 -3.46 -2.87
N SER A 261 10.01 -4.71 -2.63
CA SER A 261 11.34 -5.22 -3.01
C SER A 261 11.60 -5.17 -4.51
N SER A 262 10.58 -5.33 -5.35
CA SER A 262 10.74 -5.17 -6.80
C SER A 262 11.11 -3.74 -7.20
N PHE A 263 10.75 -2.74 -6.37
CA PHE A 263 11.12 -1.33 -6.58
C PHE A 263 12.47 -0.98 -5.95
N PHE A 264 12.89 -1.71 -4.93
CA PHE A 264 14.21 -1.56 -4.33
C PHE A 264 15.30 -2.21 -5.17
N PHE A 265 15.01 -3.41 -5.70
CA PHE A 265 15.94 -4.26 -6.42
C PHE A 265 15.41 -4.55 -7.83
N HIS A 266 15.89 -3.77 -8.80
CA HIS A 266 15.56 -3.89 -10.22
C HIS A 266 16.80 -3.78 -11.09
N SER A 267 16.68 -4.17 -12.37
CA SER A 267 17.79 -4.26 -13.34
C SER A 267 18.59 -2.96 -13.50
N LYS A 268 17.91 -1.81 -13.40
CA LYS A 268 18.50 -0.45 -13.52
C LYS A 268 18.87 0.26 -12.19
N GLN A 269 18.95 -0.45 -11.06
CA GLN A 269 19.12 0.16 -9.71
C GLN A 269 20.29 1.16 -9.55
N LYS A 270 21.35 1.06 -10.36
CA LYS A 270 22.51 1.97 -10.29
C LYS A 270 22.24 3.35 -10.87
N THR A 271 21.25 3.48 -11.76
CA THR A 271 20.99 4.72 -12.51
C THR A 271 19.58 5.26 -12.27
N VAL A 272 18.65 4.42 -11.81
CA VAL A 272 17.28 4.79 -11.50
C VAL A 272 16.99 4.46 -10.05
N GLN A 273 16.51 5.45 -9.30
CA GLN A 273 16.00 5.30 -7.94
C GLN A 273 14.51 5.61 -7.96
N ILE A 274 13.69 4.68 -7.46
CA ILE A 274 12.22 4.82 -7.42
C ILE A 274 11.80 5.00 -5.97
N PRO A 275 11.45 6.22 -5.51
CA PRO A 275 11.05 6.45 -4.12
C PRO A 275 9.85 5.57 -3.76
N THR A 276 9.98 4.71 -2.75
CA THR A 276 8.98 3.68 -2.42
C THR A 276 8.86 3.47 -0.92
N ILE A 277 7.63 3.43 -0.40
CA ILE A 277 7.33 3.01 0.98
C ILE A 277 6.40 1.80 0.96
N TYR A 278 6.57 0.93 1.96
CA TYR A 278 5.74 -0.23 2.22
C TYR A 278 4.95 -0.03 3.50
N LEU A 279 3.63 -0.12 3.39
CA LEU A 279 2.69 0.07 4.49
C LEU A 279 2.02 -1.24 4.82
N THR A 280 2.11 -1.65 6.09
CA THR A 280 1.51 -2.90 6.55
C THR A 280 1.13 -2.85 8.02
N ASP A 281 0.03 -3.52 8.37
CA ASP A 281 -0.33 -3.90 9.73
C ASP A 281 0.40 -5.17 10.19
N THR A 282 1.44 -5.59 9.46
CA THR A 282 2.31 -6.75 9.70
C THR A 282 1.65 -8.12 9.53
N LEU A 283 0.40 -8.17 9.04
CA LEU A 283 -0.25 -9.38 8.55
C LEU A 283 -0.19 -10.57 9.54
N ASN A 284 0.56 -11.62 9.17
CA ASN A 284 0.71 -12.86 9.92
C ASN A 284 1.58 -12.71 11.20
N LEU A 285 2.04 -11.51 11.52
CA LEU A 285 2.74 -11.22 12.77
C LEU A 285 1.85 -10.60 13.85
N ARG A 286 0.55 -10.38 13.57
CA ARG A 286 -0.39 -9.72 14.49
C ARG A 286 -1.56 -10.61 14.90
N GLY A 287 -1.89 -10.58 16.19
CA GLY A 287 -3.02 -11.27 16.82
C GLY A 287 -3.12 -12.75 16.45
N VAL A 288 -4.34 -13.21 16.19
CA VAL A 288 -4.62 -14.63 15.86
C VAL A 288 -3.92 -15.13 14.60
N ARG A 289 -3.55 -14.24 13.66
CA ARG A 289 -2.89 -14.62 12.41
C ARG A 289 -1.46 -15.14 12.62
N GLN A 290 -0.85 -14.85 13.77
CA GLN A 290 0.42 -15.45 14.20
C GLN A 290 0.36 -16.98 14.29
N TYR A 291 -0.81 -17.52 14.63
CA TYR A 291 -1.00 -18.96 14.85
C TYR A 291 -1.80 -19.63 13.73
N CYS A 292 -2.49 -18.83 12.90
CA CYS A 292 -3.36 -19.31 11.86
C CYS A 292 -3.33 -18.37 10.64
N VAL A 293 -2.46 -18.69 9.68
CA VAL A 293 -2.32 -17.92 8.43
C VAL A 293 -3.62 -17.93 7.61
N GLN A 294 -4.40 -19.01 7.71
CA GLN A 294 -5.70 -19.16 7.03
C GLN A 294 -6.85 -18.44 7.74
N CYS A 295 -6.63 -17.91 8.94
CA CYS A 295 -7.65 -17.20 9.71
C CYS A 295 -7.78 -15.73 9.26
N ASP A 296 -7.57 -15.44 7.99
CA ASP A 296 -7.76 -14.11 7.42
C ASP A 296 -9.14 -14.02 6.75
N GLY A 297 -10.17 -13.88 7.59
CA GLY A 297 -11.57 -14.01 7.21
C GLY A 297 -12.46 -12.91 7.76
N LEU A 298 -13.75 -12.94 7.39
CA LEU A 298 -14.69 -11.82 7.60
C LEU A 298 -14.89 -11.41 9.05
N TYR A 299 -14.60 -12.29 10.01
CA TYR A 299 -14.67 -11.96 11.44
C TYR A 299 -13.68 -10.85 11.83
N MET A 300 -12.63 -10.62 11.04
CA MET A 300 -11.68 -9.52 11.23
C MET A 300 -12.30 -8.14 10.90
N MET A 301 -13.45 -8.08 10.24
CA MET A 301 -14.15 -6.81 9.95
C MET A 301 -14.96 -6.31 11.16
N THR A 302 -14.30 -6.19 12.32
CA THR A 302 -14.87 -5.57 13.52
C THR A 302 -15.05 -4.07 13.28
N GLU A 303 -15.88 -3.40 14.09
CA GLU A 303 -16.04 -1.94 13.99
C GLU A 303 -14.70 -1.21 14.12
N GLN A 304 -13.85 -1.64 15.06
CA GLN A 304 -12.53 -1.07 15.30
C GLN A 304 -11.61 -1.23 14.08
N ASN A 305 -11.53 -2.44 13.52
CA ASN A 305 -10.71 -2.69 12.35
C ASN A 305 -11.20 -1.92 11.13
N MET A 306 -12.52 -1.80 10.95
CA MET A 306 -13.08 -0.99 9.86
C MET A 306 -12.80 0.52 10.04
N LYS A 307 -12.78 1.03 11.28
CA LYS A 307 -12.33 2.40 11.57
C LYS A 307 -10.85 2.57 11.27
N PHE A 308 -10.01 1.59 11.58
CA PHE A 308 -8.59 1.61 11.24
C PHE A 308 -8.37 1.60 9.73
N LEU A 309 -9.04 0.71 8.98
CA LEU A 309 -8.99 0.72 7.51
C LEU A 309 -9.44 2.06 6.92
N ALA A 310 -10.47 2.68 7.48
CA ALA A 310 -10.91 4.01 7.05
C ALA A 310 -9.83 5.08 7.29
N LEU A 311 -9.17 5.07 8.45
CA LEU A 311 -8.06 5.96 8.76
C LEU A 311 -6.86 5.75 7.83
N MET A 312 -6.50 4.49 7.55
CA MET A 312 -5.42 4.17 6.62
C MET A 312 -5.76 4.64 5.20
N THR A 313 -6.99 4.41 4.75
CA THR A 313 -7.47 4.85 3.44
C THR A 313 -7.47 6.38 3.32
N ASP A 314 -7.90 7.08 4.38
CA ASP A 314 -7.87 8.54 4.44
C ASP A 314 -6.45 9.10 4.32
N SER A 315 -5.50 8.48 5.03
CA SER A 315 -4.08 8.84 5.00
C SER A 315 -3.49 8.71 3.58
N LEU A 316 -3.85 7.65 2.87
CA LEU A 316 -3.47 7.46 1.45
C LEU A 316 -4.09 8.52 0.55
N ILE A 317 -5.38 8.82 0.72
CA ILE A 317 -6.07 9.86 -0.05
C ILE A 317 -5.40 11.23 0.15
N ARG A 318 -5.12 11.61 1.39
CA ARG A 318 -4.44 12.87 1.73
C ARG A 318 -3.04 12.96 1.11
N LEU A 319 -2.27 11.88 1.22
CA LEU A 319 -0.95 11.80 0.58
C LEU A 319 -1.05 12.03 -0.93
N LEU A 320 -2.00 11.36 -1.60
CA LEU A 320 -2.19 11.49 -3.04
C LEU A 320 -2.67 12.89 -3.42
N ILE A 321 -3.58 13.50 -2.67
CA ILE A 321 -4.02 14.89 -2.90
C ILE A 321 -2.82 15.85 -2.83
N GLU A 322 -2.01 15.76 -1.76
CA GLU A 322 -0.83 16.61 -1.59
C GLU A 322 0.18 16.37 -2.73
N MET A 323 0.62 15.12 -2.90
CA MET A 323 1.69 14.81 -3.83
C MET A 323 1.28 14.96 -5.28
N SER A 324 -0.01 14.84 -5.59
CA SER A 324 -0.49 15.03 -6.95
C SER A 324 -0.52 16.50 -7.38
N GLY A 325 -0.27 17.42 -6.45
CA GLY A 325 -0.37 18.86 -6.67
C GLY A 325 -1.82 19.28 -6.91
N SER A 326 -2.78 18.56 -6.33
CA SER A 326 -4.19 18.92 -6.44
C SER A 326 -4.50 20.15 -5.62
N SER A 327 -5.28 21.06 -6.20
CA SER A 327 -5.83 22.23 -5.48
C SER A 327 -6.80 21.85 -4.35
N ALA A 328 -7.26 20.60 -4.31
CA ALA A 328 -8.08 20.07 -3.22
C ALA A 328 -7.33 20.08 -1.86
N ALA A 329 -6.00 20.11 -1.85
CA ALA A 329 -5.21 20.11 -0.62
C ALA A 329 -5.57 21.27 0.34
N GLY A 330 -6.00 22.42 -0.20
CA GLY A 330 -6.38 23.59 0.60
C GLY A 330 -7.78 23.54 1.18
N VAL A 331 -8.60 22.56 0.79
CA VAL A 331 -10.03 22.47 1.17
C VAL A 331 -10.43 21.08 1.65
N VAL A 332 -9.50 20.11 1.62
CA VAL A 332 -9.81 18.73 2.01
C VAL A 332 -10.24 18.67 3.47
N ASP A 333 -9.62 19.45 4.35
CA ASP A 333 -10.02 19.51 5.76
C ASP A 333 -11.42 20.12 5.90
N ASP A 334 -11.71 21.23 5.23
CA ASP A 334 -13.04 21.86 5.24
C ASP A 334 -14.14 20.93 4.72
N LEU A 335 -13.85 20.17 3.66
CA LEU A 335 -14.79 19.18 3.11
C LEU A 335 -15.08 18.09 4.15
N TYR A 336 -14.07 17.63 4.88
CA TYR A 336 -14.23 16.63 5.92
C TYR A 336 -14.97 17.19 7.13
N SER A 337 -14.67 18.41 7.57
CA SER A 337 -15.43 19.10 8.62
C SER A 337 -16.91 19.16 8.28
N PHE A 338 -17.23 19.55 7.04
CA PHE A 338 -18.61 19.64 6.58
C PHE A 338 -19.29 18.28 6.47
N MET A 339 -18.57 17.26 6.00
CA MET A 339 -19.12 15.90 5.84
C MET A 339 -19.30 15.15 7.16
N PHE A 340 -18.47 15.43 8.16
CA PHE A 340 -18.42 14.68 9.42
C PHE A 340 -18.80 15.50 10.67
N ASN A 341 -19.19 16.78 10.52
CA ASN A 341 -19.44 17.72 11.62
C ASN A 341 -18.26 17.75 12.62
N ILE A 342 -17.04 17.78 12.10
CA ILE A 342 -15.82 17.89 12.91
C ILE A 342 -15.42 19.37 12.93
N ASP A 343 -15.44 19.99 14.11
CA ASP A 343 -14.91 21.34 14.31
C ASP A 343 -13.40 21.31 14.05
N VAL A 344 -12.94 22.01 13.01
CA VAL A 344 -11.52 22.20 12.72
C VAL A 344 -11.12 23.57 13.27
N GLU A 345 -10.50 23.56 14.45
CA GLU A 345 -9.77 24.72 14.99
C GLU A 345 -8.34 24.81 14.43
#